data_AF-A0A438C8T4-F1
#
_entry.id   AF-A0A438C8T4-F1
#
_cell.length_a   1.000
_cell.length_b   1.000
_cell.length_c   1.000
_cell.angle_alpha   90.00
_cell.angle_beta   90.00
_cell.angle_gamma   90.00
#
_symmetry.space_group_name_H-M   'P 1'
#
loop_
_entity.id
_entity.type
_entity.pdbx_description
1 polymer ?
#
loop_
_entity_poly.entity_id
_entity_poly.type
_entity_poly.pdbx_seq_one_letter_code
_entity_poly.pdbx_strand_id
1 'polypeptide(L)'
;MIVDSTSGHGMLSFIDVFSRYHQIPMFQSDKEKTAFITPHRLYYYKVMSFELKNACATYQKLMTKIFKLLIGQTRKSTLTKLL
;
A
#
# COMPACT_ATOMS: atom_id res chain seq x y z
N MET A 1 -8.61 6.56 -14.54
CA MET A 1 -8.75 5.94 -15.86
C MET A 1 -7.48 5.11 -16.11
N ILE A 2 -7.53 3.80 -15.80
CA ILE A 2 -6.43 2.81 -15.97
C ILE A 2 -6.84 1.76 -17.02
N VAL A 3 -7.95 2.00 -17.73
CA VAL A 3 -8.59 1.01 -18.61
C VAL A 3 -7.88 0.94 -19.97
N ASP A 4 -7.26 2.02 -20.44
CA ASP A 4 -6.67 2.07 -21.78
C ASP A 4 -5.29 1.41 -21.87
N SER A 5 -4.61 1.15 -20.75
CA SER A 5 -3.29 0.49 -20.73
C SER A 5 -3.35 -1.03 -20.54
N THR A 6 -4.55 -1.61 -20.45
CA THR A 6 -4.76 -3.06 -20.26
C THR A 6 -5.35 -3.77 -21.48
N SER A 7 -5.62 -3.04 -22.58
CA SER A 7 -6.10 -3.59 -23.86
C SER A 7 -4.97 -4.33 -24.60
N GLY A 8 -4.67 -5.55 -24.14
CA GLY A 8 -3.66 -6.43 -24.76
C GLY A 8 -3.02 -7.44 -23.82
N HIS A 9 -3.25 -7.34 -22.51
CA HIS A 9 -2.74 -8.31 -21.54
C HIS A 9 -3.77 -9.41 -21.26
N GLY A 10 -3.46 -10.65 -21.65
CA GLY A 10 -4.37 -11.81 -21.53
C GLY A 10 -4.71 -12.25 -20.10
N MET A 11 -4.13 -11.63 -19.06
CA MET A 11 -4.45 -11.93 -17.67
C MET A 11 -4.16 -10.72 -16.77
N LEU A 12 -5.19 -10.25 -16.05
CA LEU A 12 -5.09 -9.21 -15.03
C LEU A 12 -5.21 -9.88 -13.66
N SER A 13 -4.19 -9.74 -12.82
CA SER A 13 -4.23 -10.17 -11.43
C SER A 13 -4.48 -8.98 -10.51
N PHE A 14 -5.60 -8.99 -9.80
CA PHE A 14 -5.88 -8.02 -8.73
C PHE A 14 -5.32 -8.57 -7.41
N ILE A 15 -4.49 -7.78 -6.74
CA ILE A 15 -4.08 -8.09 -5.37
C ILE A 15 -5.22 -7.64 -4.46
N ASP A 16 -5.80 -8.57 -3.70
CA ASP A 16 -6.73 -8.22 -2.63
C ASP A 16 -5.99 -7.39 -1.58
N VAL A 17 -6.31 -6.09 -1.54
CA VAL A 17 -5.64 -5.14 -0.66
C VAL A 17 -6.31 -5.07 0.71
N PHE A 18 -7.55 -5.53 0.82
CA PHE A 18 -8.36 -5.37 2.03
C PHE A 18 -7.68 -5.97 3.26
N SER A 19 -7.02 -7.12 3.13
CA SER A 19 -6.26 -7.76 4.21
C SER A 19 -4.91 -7.09 4.53
N ARG A 20 -4.33 -6.31 3.61
CA ARG A 20 -2.99 -5.70 3.75
C ARG A 20 -3.00 -4.32 4.41
N TYR A 21 -4.13 -3.62 4.46
CA TYR A 21 -4.24 -2.35 5.18
C TYR A 21 -3.95 -2.50 6.68
N HIS A 22 -4.33 -3.64 7.27
CA HIS A 22 -4.07 -3.95 8.68
C HIS A 22 -2.58 -4.14 9.04
N GLN A 23 -1.67 -4.05 8.07
CA GLN A 23 -0.23 -4.21 8.28
C GLN A 23 0.56 -2.90 8.11
N ILE A 24 -0.08 -1.80 7.72
CA ILE A 24 0.62 -0.53 7.49
C ILE A 24 0.69 0.27 8.80
N PRO A 25 1.87 0.43 9.39
CA PRO A 25 2.00 1.14 10.65
C PRO A 25 1.59 2.62 10.49
N MET A 26 0.87 3.13 11.49
CA MET A 26 0.53 4.55 11.55
C MET A 26 1.81 5.37 11.77
N PHE A 27 1.93 6.51 11.10
CA PHE A 27 3.01 7.45 11.36
C PHE A 27 2.91 7.98 12.79
N GLN A 28 4.02 8.02 13.52
CA GLN A 28 4.02 8.27 14.96
C GLN A 28 3.34 9.61 15.32
N SER A 29 3.61 10.67 14.55
CA SER A 29 3.02 12.00 14.76
C SER A 29 1.54 12.11 14.39
N ASP A 30 0.99 11.12 13.68
CA ASP A 30 -0.42 11.08 13.30
C ASP A 30 -1.24 10.18 14.23
N LYS A 31 -0.61 9.33 15.05
CA LYS A 31 -1.30 8.45 16.02
C LYS A 31 -2.19 9.24 16.97
N GLU A 32 -1.66 10.31 17.55
CA GLU A 32 -2.39 11.16 18.50
C GLU A 32 -3.58 11.87 17.84
N LYS A 33 -3.48 12.22 16.55
CA LYS A 33 -4.59 12.83 15.78
C LYS A 33 -5.72 11.84 15.48
N THR A 34 -5.43 10.54 15.57
CA THR A 34 -6.41 9.47 15.42
C THR A 34 -6.92 8.94 16.76
N ALA A 35 -6.66 9.66 17.86
CA ALA A 35 -7.12 9.26 19.17
C ALA A 35 -8.64 9.41 19.30
N PHE A 36 -9.27 8.43 19.95
CA PHE A 36 -10.70 8.44 20.26
C PHE A 36 -10.92 8.16 21.75
N ILE A 37 -11.95 8.79 22.31
CA ILE A 37 -12.31 8.67 23.71
C ILE A 37 -13.35 7.56 23.84
N THR A 38 -13.06 6.58 24.67
CA THR A 38 -14.06 5.65 25.22
C THR A 38 -14.45 6.13 26.61
N PRO A 39 -15.60 5.70 27.17
CA PRO A 39 -16.03 6.15 28.51
C PRO A 39 -15.00 5.91 29.63
N HIS A 40 -14.01 5.05 29.40
CA HIS A 40 -13.01 4.67 30.39
C HIS A 40 -11.61 5.22 30.08
N ARG A 41 -11.23 5.37 28.80
CA ARG A 41 -9.85 5.73 28.37
C ARG A 41 -9.77 6.36 26.97
N LEU A 42 -8.64 6.98 26.70
CA LEU A 42 -8.21 7.41 25.37
C LEU A 42 -7.46 6.27 24.67
N TYR A 43 -7.82 5.97 23.43
CA TYR A 43 -7.14 5.01 22.57
C TYR A 43 -6.73 5.67 21.27
N TYR A 44 -5.72 5.13 20.59
CA TYR A 44 -5.30 5.55 19.25
C TYR A 44 -5.04 4.35 18.37
N TYR A 45 -5.14 4.53 17.05
CA TYR A 45 -4.85 3.47 16.09
C TYR A 45 -3.33 3.27 15.93
N LYS A 46 -2.86 2.04 16.09
CA LYS A 46 -1.45 1.66 15.85
C LYS A 46 -1.14 1.44 14.37
N VAL A 47 -2.16 1.09 13.60
CA VAL A 47 -2.14 0.77 12.18
C VAL A 47 -3.13 1.68 11.47
N MET A 48 -2.84 2.04 10.22
CA MET A 48 -3.71 2.91 9.43
C MET A 48 -5.11 2.29 9.25
N SER A 49 -6.14 2.93 9.81
CA SER A 49 -7.53 2.51 9.65
C SER A 49 -8.11 2.97 8.31
N PHE A 50 -9.11 2.24 7.80
CA PHE A 50 -9.74 2.50 6.50
C PHE A 50 -10.45 3.87 6.44
N GLU A 51 -10.90 4.36 7.57
CA GLU A 51 -11.66 5.61 7.71
C GLU A 51 -10.80 6.87 7.52
N LEU A 52 -9.48 6.71 7.35
CA LEU A 52 -8.58 7.83 7.09
C LEU A 52 -8.59 8.21 5.61
N LYS A 53 -8.93 9.47 5.33
CA LYS A 53 -8.93 10.04 3.96
C LYS A 53 -7.62 9.82 3.19
N ASN A 54 -6.49 9.75 3.91
CA ASN A 54 -5.15 9.57 3.32
C ASN A 54 -4.69 8.11 3.24
N ALA A 55 -5.51 7.14 3.66
CA ALA A 55 -5.15 5.73 3.65
C ALA A 55 -4.85 5.23 2.22
N CYS A 56 -5.71 5.57 1.26
CA CYS A 56 -5.54 5.19 -0.14
C CYS A 56 -4.26 5.78 -0.75
N ALA A 57 -3.95 7.06 -0.50
CA ALA A 57 -2.76 7.71 -1.05
C ALA A 57 -1.47 7.11 -0.48
N THR A 58 -1.43 6.83 0.83
CA THR A 58 -0.31 6.16 1.49
C THR A 58 -0.07 4.78 0.89
N TYR A 59 -1.15 4.02 0.70
CA TYR A 59 -1.10 2.69 0.09
C TYR A 59 -0.59 2.73 -1.36
N GLN A 60 -1.13 3.64 -2.18
CA GLN A 60 -0.69 3.81 -3.56
C GLN A 60 0.81 4.15 -3.64
N LYS A 61 1.30 5.01 -2.73
CA LYS A 61 2.73 5.35 -2.64
C LYS A 61 3.59 4.14 -2.25
N LEU A 62 3.11 3.33 -1.30
CA LEU A 62 3.79 2.09 -0.89
C LEU A 62 3.87 1.09 -2.05
N MET A 63 2.75 0.83 -2.72
CA MET A 63 2.70 -0.09 -3.87
C MET A 63 3.59 0.41 -5.01
N THR A 64 3.56 1.71 -5.31
CA THR A 64 4.43 2.30 -6.31
C THR A 64 5.91 2.06 -5.99
N LYS A 65 6.33 2.13 -4.72
CA LYS A 65 7.72 1.82 -4.31
C LYS A 65 8.05 0.34 -4.48
N ILE A 66 7.18 -0.56 -4.04
CA ILE A 66 7.39 -2.01 -4.15
C ILE A 66 7.48 -2.43 -5.62
N PHE A 67 6.54 -2.00 -6.46
CA PHE A 67 6.55 -2.32 -7.88
C PHE A 67 7.74 -1.70 -8.61
N LYS A 68 8.19 -0.49 -8.26
CA LYS A 68 9.44 0.08 -8.78
C LYS A 68 10.65 -0.80 -8.48
N LEU A 69 10.75 -1.34 -7.27
CA LEU A 69 11.81 -2.28 -6.90
C LEU A 69 11.69 -3.58 -7.71
N LEU A 70 10.51 -4.19 -7.78
CA LEU A 70 10.29 -5.44 -8.51
C LEU A 70 10.61 -5.29 -10.00
N ILE A 71 10.12 -4.24 -10.67
CA ILE A 71 10.41 -3.96 -12.09
C ILE A 71 11.90 -3.71 -12.32
N GLY A 72 12.56 -3.01 -11.38
CA GLY A 72 14.01 -2.79 -11.42
C GLY A 72 14.83 -4.07 -11.25
N GLN A 73 14.36 -5.01 -10.43
CA GLN A 73 14.99 -6.31 -10.21
C GLN A 73 14.79 -7.26 -11.40
N THR A 74 13.60 -7.27 -12.01
CA THR A 74 13.33 -8.07 -13.21
C THR A 74 14.30 -7.71 -14.34
N ARG A 75 14.57 -6.42 -14.56
CA ARG A 75 15.53 -5.94 -15.58
C ARG A 75 16.96 -6.41 -15.31
N LYS A 76 17.39 -6.47 -14.05
CA LYS A 76 18.74 -6.95 -13.69
C LYS A 76 18.86 -8.46 -13.82
N SER A 77 17.82 -9.22 -13.45
CA SER A 77 17.85 -10.69 -13.51
C SER A 77 17.91 -11.23 -14.95
N THR A 78 17.30 -10.52 -15.92
CA THR A 78 17.40 -10.90 -17.34
C THR A 78 18.81 -10.69 -17.90
N LEU A 79 19.53 -9.66 -17.43
CA LEU A 79 20.94 -9.40 -17.81
C LEU A 79 21.94 -10.35 -17.14
N THR A 80 21.66 -10.85 -15.93
CA THR A 80 22.54 -11.80 -15.22
C THR A 80 22.33 -13.27 -15.57
N LYS A 81 21.28 -13.58 -16.34
CA LYS A 81 21.10 -14.91 -16.97
C LYS A 81 21.61 -14.97 -18.41
N LEU A 82 22.06 -13.85 -18.96
CA LEU A 82 22.61 -13.73 -20.32
C LEU A 82 24.13 -13.51 -20.34
N LEU A 83 24.78 -13.52 -19.18
CA LEU A 83 26.23 -13.65 -18.98
C LEU A 83 26.51 -14.98 -18.29
#